data_AF-A0A9N9D3Y8-F1
#
_entry.id   AF-A0A9N9D3Y8-F1
#
_cell.length_a   1.000
_cell.length_b   1.000
_cell.length_c   1.000
_cell.angle_alpha   90.00
_cell.angle_beta   90.00
_cell.angle_gamma   90.00
#
_symmetry.space_group_name_H-M   'P 1'
#
loop_
_entity.id
_entity.type
_entity.pdbx_description
1 polymer ?
#
loop_
_entity_poly.entity_id
_entity_poly.type
_entity_poly.pdbx_seq_one_letter_code
_entity_poly.pdbx_strand_id
1 'polypeptide(L)'
;MHSFWRPDIKFPITKSLTVHKAYLAYMDHITWIVLSKSNLQVILNDATQFYHANDSQVNGSKLQVIAVNFKEKKINPIYIGQDRDEVHATSKHEFVQFLEVWFREKSHKKNTVELVQREIDRITRIIRYKSMTNKQVHYIISQILLSRIEYRMINSHINLSICKRLIAKYSQIFKNSIQVTYTISNSAIRYSGIYNLKSISELQNELQINGLIHRLNDTGSVDTSTFIHLKDLQLANWESTNILTNNNLFDQILNTVHSLEINFQSPCIQELFQ
;
A
#
# COMPACT_ATOMS: atom_id res chain seq x y z
N MET A 1 7.23 -2.05 -17.36
CA MET A 1 5.85 -2.54 -17.51
C MET A 1 5.42 -2.31 -18.95
N HIS A 2 4.97 -3.36 -19.63
CA HIS A 2 4.44 -3.27 -20.98
C HIS A 2 3.02 -3.81 -20.95
N SER A 3 2.05 -2.96 -21.30
CA SER A 3 0.63 -3.30 -21.25
C SER A 3 0.01 -3.05 -22.61
N PHE A 4 -0.83 -3.99 -23.06
CA PHE A 4 -1.66 -3.87 -24.25
C PHE A 4 -3.11 -3.78 -23.82
N TRP A 5 -3.88 -2.89 -24.43
CA TRP A 5 -5.31 -2.78 -24.15
C TRP A 5 -6.08 -2.38 -25.39
N ARG A 6 -7.38 -2.69 -25.37
CA ARG A 6 -8.32 -2.23 -26.40
C ARG A 6 -9.06 -1.01 -25.86
N PRO A 7 -8.87 0.19 -26.46
CA PRO A 7 -9.59 1.38 -26.02
C PRO A 7 -11.09 1.27 -26.32
N ASP A 8 -11.47 0.62 -27.42
CA ASP A 8 -12.86 0.37 -27.82
C ASP A 8 -13.04 -1.12 -28.16
N ILE A 9 -14.17 -1.68 -27.74
CA ILE A 9 -14.59 -3.06 -28.02
C ILE A 9 -15.13 -3.18 -29.46
N LYS A 10 -15.71 -2.10 -29.99
CA LYS A 10 -16.32 -2.05 -31.32
C LYS A 10 -15.29 -2.12 -32.44
N PHE A 11 -14.08 -1.65 -32.19
CA PHE A 11 -12.99 -1.65 -33.17
C PHE A 11 -11.86 -2.58 -32.72
N PRO A 12 -11.29 -3.41 -33.61
CA PRO A 12 -10.20 -4.32 -33.27
C PRO A 12 -8.85 -3.61 -33.16
N ILE A 13 -8.81 -2.43 -32.54
CA ILE A 13 -7.60 -1.61 -32.38
C ILE A 13 -7.00 -1.92 -31.01
N THR A 14 -5.70 -2.23 -30.97
CA THR A 14 -4.97 -2.47 -29.72
C THR A 14 -3.93 -1.38 -29.55
N LYS A 15 -3.94 -0.70 -28.39
CA LYS A 15 -2.90 0.26 -27.98
C LYS A 15 -1.91 -0.43 -27.04
N SER A 16 -0.70 0.11 -26.97
CA SER A 16 0.33 -0.36 -26.05
C SER A 16 0.98 0.79 -25.30
N LEU A 17 1.35 0.54 -24.03
CA LEU A 17 2.01 1.49 -23.15
C LEU A 17 3.22 0.77 -22.57
N THR A 18 4.39 1.38 -22.76
CA THR A 18 5.63 0.89 -22.17
C THR A 18 6.12 1.94 -21.18
N VAL A 19 6.03 1.61 -19.89
CA VAL A 19 6.59 2.43 -18.82
C VAL A 19 7.83 1.74 -18.29
N HIS A 20 8.96 2.43 -18.33
CA HIS A 20 10.21 1.95 -17.74
C HIS A 20 10.53 2.76 -16.48
N LYS A 21 10.15 2.23 -15.31
CA LYS A 21 10.70 2.68 -14.02
C LYS A 21 11.62 1.59 -13.50
N ALA A 22 12.92 1.82 -13.61
CA ALA A 22 13.95 0.82 -13.32
C ALA A 22 14.36 0.79 -11.83
N TYR A 23 14.10 1.87 -11.09
CA TYR A 23 14.54 1.98 -9.70
C TYR A 23 13.67 2.94 -8.88
N LEU A 24 13.73 2.75 -7.56
CA LEU A 24 13.20 3.63 -6.53
C LEU A 24 14.33 3.89 -5.54
N ALA A 25 14.62 5.15 -5.22
CA ALA A 25 15.65 5.53 -4.27
C ALA A 25 15.04 6.39 -3.15
N TYR A 26 15.38 6.07 -1.90
CA TYR A 26 15.07 6.86 -0.73
C TYR A 26 16.31 6.91 0.18
N MET A 27 16.97 8.06 0.24
CA MET A 27 18.28 8.20 0.89
C MET A 27 19.28 7.15 0.35
N ASP A 28 19.79 6.28 1.21
CA ASP A 28 20.68 5.16 0.89
C ASP A 28 19.95 3.87 0.46
N HIS A 29 18.63 3.82 0.57
CA HIS A 29 17.83 2.66 0.20
C HIS A 29 17.46 2.72 -1.27
N ILE A 30 18.04 1.82 -2.07
CA ILE A 30 17.75 1.68 -3.50
C ILE A 30 17.06 0.34 -3.75
N THR A 31 15.94 0.40 -4.46
CA THR A 31 15.19 -0.76 -4.94
C THR A 31 15.20 -0.76 -6.45
N TRP A 32 15.79 -1.78 -7.08
CA TRP A 32 15.75 -1.97 -8.52
C TRP A 32 14.57 -2.86 -8.91
N ILE A 33 13.83 -2.45 -9.94
CA ILE A 33 12.75 -3.22 -10.55
C ILE A 33 13.19 -3.62 -11.95
N VAL A 34 13.45 -4.91 -12.12
CA VAL A 34 14.06 -5.49 -13.31
C VAL A 34 13.23 -6.62 -13.89
N LEU A 35 13.26 -6.77 -15.21
CA LEU A 35 12.48 -7.79 -15.93
C LEU A 35 13.17 -9.16 -15.99
N SER A 36 14.49 -9.19 -15.78
CA SER A 36 15.28 -10.43 -15.85
C SER A 36 16.43 -10.40 -14.85
N LYS A 37 16.87 -11.59 -14.45
CA LYS A 37 18.06 -11.77 -13.62
C LYS A 37 19.32 -11.24 -14.32
N SER A 38 19.46 -11.47 -15.62
CA SER A 38 20.63 -11.00 -16.38
C SER A 38 20.75 -9.48 -16.33
N ASN A 39 19.64 -8.76 -16.49
CA ASN A 39 19.64 -7.30 -16.44
C ASN A 39 19.96 -6.80 -15.02
N LEU A 40 19.47 -7.50 -13.99
CA LEU A 40 19.84 -7.18 -12.61
C LEU A 40 21.35 -7.35 -12.37
N GLN A 41 21.96 -8.42 -12.88
CA GLN A 41 23.40 -8.64 -12.73
C GLN A 41 24.21 -7.54 -13.43
N VAL A 42 23.80 -7.09 -14.61
CA VAL A 42 24.44 -5.97 -15.31
C VAL A 42 24.37 -4.70 -14.46
N ILE A 43 23.18 -4.34 -13.97
CA ILE A 43 22.98 -3.17 -13.10
C ILE A 43 23.85 -3.24 -11.84
N LEU A 44 23.97 -4.42 -11.22
CA LEU A 44 24.79 -4.60 -10.02
C LEU A 44 26.30 -4.50 -10.31
N ASN A 45 26.74 -4.98 -11.47
CA ASN A 45 28.13 -4.82 -11.89
C ASN A 45 28.47 -3.33 -12.11
N ASP A 46 27.60 -2.61 -12.81
CA ASP A 46 27.75 -1.16 -13.05
C ASP A 46 27.73 -0.37 -11.74
N ALA A 47 26.80 -0.70 -10.85
CA ALA A 47 26.71 -0.11 -9.51
C ALA A 47 27.98 -0.39 -8.71
N THR A 48 28.52 -1.61 -8.75
CA THR A 48 29.75 -1.97 -8.04
C THR A 48 30.94 -1.13 -8.53
N GLN A 49 31.07 -0.93 -9.85
CA GLN A 49 32.11 -0.07 -10.41
C GLN A 49 31.94 1.39 -9.98
N PHE A 50 30.71 1.90 -10.05
CA PHE A 50 30.40 3.27 -9.62
C PHE A 50 30.71 3.49 -8.14
N TYR A 51 30.25 2.62 -7.25
CA TYR A 51 30.48 2.77 -5.81
C TYR A 51 31.97 2.66 -5.47
N HIS A 52 32.69 1.72 -6.09
CA HIS A 52 34.14 1.61 -5.91
C HIS A 52 34.88 2.87 -6.34
N ALA A 53 34.51 3.48 -7.47
CA ALA A 53 35.11 4.74 -7.92
C ALA A 53 34.83 5.93 -6.97
N ASN A 54 33.83 5.81 -6.09
CA ASN A 54 33.45 6.82 -5.11
C ASN A 54 33.79 6.41 -3.67
N ASP A 55 34.74 5.48 -3.48
CA ASP A 55 35.16 4.98 -2.16
C ASP A 55 33.99 4.50 -1.28
N SER A 56 32.99 3.88 -1.91
CA SER A 56 31.77 3.35 -1.28
C SER A 56 31.53 1.90 -1.71
N GLN A 57 30.67 1.20 -0.99
CA GLN A 57 30.38 -0.21 -1.27
C GLN A 57 28.92 -0.55 -1.02
N VAL A 58 28.36 -1.39 -1.89
CA VAL A 58 27.05 -2.01 -1.68
C VAL A 58 27.17 -3.03 -0.55
N ASN A 59 26.31 -2.90 0.47
CA ASN A 59 26.26 -3.87 1.56
C ASN A 59 25.51 -5.13 1.12
N GLY A 60 26.24 -6.15 0.67
CA GLY A 60 25.68 -7.43 0.23
C GLY A 60 24.84 -8.13 1.30
N SER A 61 25.21 -8.02 2.58
CA SER A 61 24.46 -8.64 3.69
C SER A 61 23.06 -8.05 3.91
N LYS A 62 22.83 -6.81 3.47
CA LYS A 62 21.51 -6.14 3.55
C LYS A 62 20.70 -6.27 2.28
N LEU A 63 21.31 -6.72 1.18
CA LEU A 63 20.63 -6.80 -0.09
C LEU A 63 19.65 -7.97 -0.08
N GLN A 64 18.40 -7.69 -0.46
CA GLN A 64 17.33 -8.67 -0.51
C GLN A 64 16.76 -8.72 -1.92
N VAL A 65 16.58 -9.92 -2.47
CA VAL A 65 16.07 -10.12 -3.83
C VAL A 65 14.72 -10.82 -3.77
N ILE A 66 13.67 -10.11 -4.19
CA ILE A 66 12.35 -10.71 -4.39
C ILE A 66 12.19 -11.08 -5.86
N ALA A 67 11.99 -12.38 -6.12
CA ALA A 67 11.60 -12.84 -7.45
C ALA A 67 10.08 -12.97 -7.53
N VAL A 68 9.45 -12.13 -8.37
CA VAL A 68 7.99 -12.12 -8.56
C VAL A 68 7.63 -12.84 -9.85
N ASN A 69 6.73 -13.82 -9.78
CA ASN A 69 6.25 -14.60 -10.94
C ASN A 69 7.35 -15.32 -11.72
N PHE A 70 8.44 -15.68 -11.05
CA PHE A 70 9.56 -16.37 -11.68
C PHE A 70 9.23 -17.86 -11.89
N LYS A 71 9.37 -18.34 -13.13
CA LYS A 71 8.94 -19.70 -13.51
C LYS A 71 9.94 -20.79 -13.10
N GLU A 72 11.19 -20.44 -12.88
CA GLU A 72 12.23 -21.42 -12.53
C GLU A 72 12.13 -21.84 -11.06
N LYS A 73 12.28 -23.14 -10.78
CA LYS A 73 12.19 -23.70 -9.43
C LYS A 73 13.38 -23.34 -8.53
N LYS A 74 14.54 -23.04 -9.13
CA LYS A 74 15.75 -22.60 -8.45
C LYS A 74 16.30 -21.38 -9.17
N ILE A 75 16.45 -20.30 -8.43
CA ILE A 75 17.05 -19.07 -8.94
C ILE A 75 18.53 -19.15 -8.58
N ASN A 76 19.40 -19.25 -9.59
CA ASN A 76 20.84 -19.18 -9.40
C ASN A 76 21.20 -17.88 -8.64
N PRO A 77 22.23 -17.87 -7.79
CA PRO A 77 22.62 -16.68 -7.03
C PRO A 77 22.97 -15.50 -7.96
N ILE A 78 22.78 -14.30 -7.43
CA ILE A 78 23.24 -13.05 -8.01
C ILE A 78 24.52 -12.65 -7.27
N TYR A 79 25.46 -12.02 -7.96
CA TYR A 79 26.76 -11.66 -7.41
C TYR A 79 26.86 -10.16 -7.18
N ILE A 80 27.40 -9.74 -6.03
CA ILE A 80 27.55 -8.33 -5.63
C ILE A 80 28.98 -8.05 -5.16
N GLY A 81 29.44 -6.82 -5.38
CA GLY A 81 30.73 -6.36 -4.87
C GLY A 81 31.90 -6.92 -5.66
N GLN A 82 33.11 -6.50 -5.28
CA GLN A 82 34.35 -6.96 -5.90
C GLN A 82 34.63 -8.43 -5.60
N ASP A 83 34.29 -8.87 -4.38
CA ASP A 83 34.49 -10.25 -3.90
C ASP A 83 33.45 -11.23 -4.46
N ARG A 84 32.48 -10.74 -5.24
CA ARG A 84 31.38 -11.51 -5.84
C ARG A 84 30.60 -12.31 -4.79
N ASP A 85 30.17 -11.64 -3.74
CA ASP A 85 29.31 -12.25 -2.72
C ASP A 85 28.03 -12.79 -3.35
N GLU A 86 27.69 -14.04 -3.01
CA GLU A 86 26.49 -14.70 -3.47
C GLU A 86 25.26 -14.23 -2.69
N VAL A 87 24.28 -13.67 -3.40
CA VAL A 87 22.96 -13.34 -2.87
C VAL A 87 21.90 -14.21 -3.53
N HIS A 88 21.19 -14.97 -2.70
CA HIS A 88 20.08 -15.79 -3.14
C HIS A 88 18.77 -15.01 -3.11
N ALA A 89 17.86 -15.37 -4.02
CA ALA A 89 16.50 -14.88 -3.97
C ALA A 89 15.82 -15.33 -2.67
N THR A 90 15.15 -14.39 -2.01
CA THR A 90 14.34 -14.59 -0.82
C THR A 90 13.29 -15.67 -1.10
N SER A 91 13.05 -16.57 -0.14
CA SER A 91 12.08 -17.64 -0.34
C SER A 91 10.66 -17.09 -0.55
N LYS A 92 9.78 -17.86 -1.20
CA LYS A 92 8.36 -17.46 -1.42
C LYS A 92 7.60 -17.17 -0.13
N HIS A 93 8.12 -17.64 1.01
CA HIS A 93 7.54 -17.51 2.33
C HIS A 93 8.32 -16.54 3.24
N GLU A 94 9.30 -15.85 2.72
CA GLU A 94 10.06 -14.88 3.49
C GLU A 94 9.67 -13.47 3.09
N PHE A 95 9.79 -12.54 4.03
CA PHE A 95 9.36 -11.16 3.85
C PHE A 95 10.58 -10.27 3.69
N VAL A 96 10.43 -9.30 2.80
CA VAL A 96 11.41 -8.22 2.60
C VAL A 96 10.79 -6.96 3.15
N GLN A 97 11.54 -6.23 3.97
CA GLN A 97 11.10 -4.95 4.52
C GLN A 97 11.67 -3.83 3.64
N PHE A 98 10.82 -2.96 3.12
CA PHE A 98 11.22 -1.73 2.44
C PHE A 98 10.47 -0.56 3.06
N LEU A 99 11.22 0.43 3.59
CA LEU A 99 10.69 1.57 4.33
C LEU A 99 9.67 1.15 5.40
N GLU A 100 10.02 0.18 6.24
CA GLU A 100 9.12 -0.41 7.25
C GLU A 100 7.82 -1.09 6.76
N VAL A 101 7.58 -1.15 5.45
CA VAL A 101 6.49 -1.88 4.83
C VAL A 101 7.00 -3.25 4.39
N TRP A 102 6.21 -4.29 4.68
CA TRP A 102 6.59 -5.68 4.39
C TRP A 102 6.05 -6.12 3.04
N PHE A 103 6.94 -6.63 2.20
CA PHE A 103 6.67 -7.16 0.87
C PHE A 103 6.92 -8.67 0.85
N ARG A 104 6.15 -9.35 0.00
CA ARG A 104 6.30 -10.78 -0.31
C ARG A 104 5.79 -11.02 -1.73
N GLU A 105 6.26 -12.08 -2.39
CA GLU A 105 5.80 -12.47 -3.73
C GLU A 105 4.27 -12.61 -3.83
N LYS A 106 3.62 -13.21 -2.82
CA LYS A 106 2.16 -13.33 -2.74
C LYS A 106 1.58 -12.37 -1.69
N SER A 107 0.33 -11.94 -1.87
CA SER A 107 -0.39 -11.16 -0.85
C SER A 107 -0.59 -12.01 0.42
N HIS A 108 -0.19 -11.51 1.60
CA HIS A 108 -0.39 -12.20 2.87
C HIS A 108 -1.04 -11.30 3.92
N LYS A 109 -2.38 -11.27 3.90
CA LYS A 109 -3.21 -10.59 4.89
C LYS A 109 -2.89 -10.99 6.35
N LYS A 110 -2.50 -12.26 6.59
CA LYS A 110 -2.24 -12.79 7.94
C LYS A 110 -1.12 -12.05 8.66
N ASN A 111 -0.05 -11.70 7.96
CA ASN A 111 1.14 -11.12 8.58
C ASN A 111 0.99 -9.62 8.85
N THR A 112 0.31 -8.90 7.95
CA THR A 112 -0.11 -7.52 8.20
C THR A 112 -1.00 -7.44 9.45
N VAL A 113 -1.93 -8.39 9.60
CA VAL A 113 -2.78 -8.48 10.80
C VAL A 113 -1.94 -8.70 12.06
N GLU A 114 -0.95 -9.60 12.02
CA GLU A 114 -0.04 -9.84 13.16
C GLU A 114 0.83 -8.62 13.49
N LEU A 115 1.31 -7.89 12.49
CA LEU A 115 2.06 -6.63 12.68
C LEU A 115 1.21 -5.55 13.33
N VAL A 116 0.02 -5.30 12.78
CA VAL A 116 -0.95 -4.35 13.34
C VAL A 116 -1.34 -4.77 14.75
N GLN A 117 -1.54 -6.07 14.97
CA GLN A 117 -1.87 -6.60 16.28
C GLN A 117 -0.76 -6.33 17.30
N ARG A 118 0.51 -6.58 16.94
CA ARG A 118 1.67 -6.27 17.80
C ARG A 118 1.77 -4.79 18.13
N GLU A 119 1.53 -3.91 17.16
CA GLU A 119 1.57 -2.46 17.37
C GLU A 119 0.47 -2.01 18.35
N ILE A 120 -0.76 -2.50 18.15
CA ILE A 120 -1.89 -2.26 19.06
C ILE A 120 -1.54 -2.77 20.45
N ASP A 121 -1.05 -4.01 20.58
CA ASP A 121 -0.72 -4.59 21.88
C ASP A 121 0.40 -3.81 22.59
N ARG A 122 1.41 -3.33 21.86
CA ARG A 122 2.49 -2.49 22.39
C ARG A 122 1.95 -1.16 22.96
N ILE A 123 1.18 -0.42 22.17
CA ILE A 123 0.66 0.89 22.58
C ILE A 123 -0.38 0.75 23.70
N THR A 124 -1.29 -0.21 23.59
CA THR A 124 -2.31 -0.45 24.62
C THR A 124 -1.69 -0.87 25.96
N ARG A 125 -0.58 -1.63 25.94
CA ARG A 125 0.19 -1.97 27.14
C ARG A 125 0.76 -0.72 27.80
N ILE A 126 1.37 0.20 27.03
CA ILE A 126 1.93 1.44 27.57
C ILE A 126 0.84 2.29 28.24
N ILE A 127 -0.31 2.46 27.57
CA ILE A 127 -1.43 3.24 28.10
C ILE A 127 -1.97 2.62 29.39
N ARG A 128 -2.11 1.29 29.44
CA ARG A 128 -2.71 0.59 30.60
C ARG A 128 -1.93 0.81 31.89
N TYR A 129 -0.60 0.89 31.82
CA TYR A 129 0.25 0.99 33.02
C TYR A 129 0.66 2.42 33.36
N LYS A 130 0.31 3.41 32.53
CA LYS A 130 0.70 4.80 32.74
C LYS A 130 -0.50 5.64 33.17
N SER A 131 -0.31 6.50 34.18
CA SER A 131 -1.32 7.50 34.54
C SER A 131 -1.38 8.56 33.44
N MET A 132 -2.52 8.66 32.76
CA MET A 132 -2.73 9.53 31.60
C MET A 132 -4.14 10.09 31.61
N THR A 133 -4.30 11.31 31.11
CA THR A 133 -5.63 11.91 30.92
C THR A 133 -6.33 11.32 29.69
N ASN A 134 -7.66 11.35 29.67
CA ASN A 134 -8.44 10.90 28.51
C ASN A 134 -8.01 11.56 27.19
N LYS A 135 -7.67 12.86 27.21
CA LYS A 135 -7.17 13.60 26.05
C LYS A 135 -5.82 13.08 25.57
N GLN A 136 -4.91 12.74 26.47
CA GLN A 136 -3.61 12.15 26.12
C GLN A 136 -3.78 10.76 25.51
N VAL A 137 -4.66 9.93 26.09
CA VAL A 137 -4.98 8.60 25.55
C VAL A 137 -5.61 8.74 24.15
N HIS A 138 -6.55 9.67 23.99
CA HIS A 138 -7.16 9.98 22.71
C HIS A 138 -6.10 10.34 21.67
N TYR A 139 -5.20 11.27 21.99
CA TYR A 139 -4.12 11.69 21.11
C TYR A 139 -3.22 10.51 20.70
N ILE A 140 -2.78 9.68 21.65
CA ILE A 140 -1.93 8.52 21.34
C ILE A 140 -2.64 7.55 20.41
N ILE A 141 -3.92 7.25 20.66
CA ILE A 141 -4.64 6.32 19.79
C ILE A 141 -4.84 6.96 18.42
N SER A 142 -5.44 8.15 18.35
CA SER A 142 -5.85 8.79 17.10
C SER A 142 -4.69 9.24 16.21
N GLN A 143 -3.61 9.79 16.79
CA GLN A 143 -2.53 10.41 16.02
C GLN A 143 -1.27 9.55 15.92
N ILE A 144 -1.05 8.62 16.86
CA ILE A 144 0.15 7.77 16.84
C ILE A 144 -0.22 6.37 16.37
N LEU A 145 -1.14 5.70 17.06
CA LEU A 145 -1.49 4.31 16.74
C LEU A 145 -2.16 4.21 15.38
N LEU A 146 -3.21 5.01 15.12
CA LEU A 146 -3.92 4.95 13.85
C LEU A 146 -3.03 5.30 12.66
N SER A 147 -2.19 6.35 12.76
CA SER A 147 -1.25 6.71 11.68
C SER A 147 -0.21 5.62 11.41
N ARG A 148 0.27 4.91 12.44
CA ARG A 148 1.17 3.75 12.26
C ARG A 148 0.46 2.58 11.61
N ILE A 149 -0.78 2.31 11.99
CA ILE A 149 -1.61 1.28 11.37
C ILE A 149 -1.84 1.60 9.90
N GLU A 150 -2.25 2.84 9.62
CA GLU A 150 -2.47 3.38 8.28
C GLU A 150 -1.25 3.15 7.37
N TYR A 151 -0.07 3.58 7.82
CA TYR A 151 1.18 3.37 7.08
C TYR A 151 1.49 1.89 6.82
N ARG A 152 1.37 1.03 7.85
CA ARG A 152 1.64 -0.42 7.72
C ARG A 152 0.64 -1.14 6.83
N MET A 153 -0.55 -0.57 6.63
CA MET A 153 -1.63 -1.16 5.85
C MET A 153 -1.71 -0.66 4.41
N ILE A 154 -0.78 0.20 3.97
CA ILE A 154 -0.79 0.80 2.63
C ILE A 154 -0.90 -0.25 1.50
N ASN A 155 -0.25 -1.40 1.65
CA ASN A 155 -0.22 -2.48 0.66
C ASN A 155 -1.10 -3.68 1.03
N SER A 156 -2.04 -3.54 1.98
CA SER A 156 -2.81 -4.67 2.50
C SER A 156 -4.22 -4.28 2.94
N HIS A 157 -5.22 -4.92 2.32
CA HIS A 157 -6.61 -4.77 2.75
C HIS A 157 -7.01 -5.92 3.69
N ILE A 158 -7.38 -5.58 4.92
CA ILE A 158 -7.82 -6.52 5.96
C ILE A 158 -9.35 -6.63 5.94
N ASN A 159 -9.88 -7.83 6.19
CA ASN A 159 -11.31 -8.08 6.20
C ASN A 159 -12.00 -7.43 7.42
N LEU A 160 -13.25 -7.01 7.26
CA LEU A 160 -14.02 -6.29 8.28
C LEU A 160 -14.12 -7.02 9.64
N SER A 161 -14.26 -8.35 9.64
CA SER A 161 -14.31 -9.15 10.87
C SER A 161 -13.02 -9.04 11.69
N ILE A 162 -11.87 -9.03 11.01
CA ILE A 162 -10.57 -8.86 11.64
C ILE A 162 -10.40 -7.42 12.14
N CYS A 163 -10.84 -6.43 11.36
CA CYS A 163 -10.83 -5.03 11.78
C CYS A 163 -11.63 -4.85 13.07
N LYS A 164 -12.85 -5.40 13.17
CA LYS A 164 -13.67 -5.35 14.39
C LYS A 164 -12.93 -5.94 15.61
N ARG A 165 -12.23 -7.06 15.43
CA ARG A 165 -11.43 -7.69 16.49
C ARG A 165 -10.26 -6.80 16.94
N LEU A 166 -9.56 -6.17 16.01
CA LEU A 166 -8.44 -5.26 16.32
C LEU A 166 -8.93 -3.98 17.01
N ILE A 167 -10.05 -3.41 16.52
CA ILE A 167 -10.69 -2.20 17.08
C ILE A 167 -11.10 -2.43 18.53
N ALA A 168 -11.69 -3.58 18.85
CA ALA A 168 -12.15 -3.90 20.19
C ALA A 168 -11.04 -3.72 21.26
N LYS A 169 -9.78 -4.05 20.92
CA LYS A 169 -8.66 -3.96 21.87
C LYS A 169 -8.37 -2.51 22.28
N TYR A 170 -8.15 -1.61 21.31
CA TYR A 170 -7.84 -0.22 21.65
C TYR A 170 -9.08 0.57 22.07
N SER A 171 -10.27 0.24 21.55
CA SER A 171 -11.53 0.85 22.02
C SER A 171 -11.80 0.55 23.48
N GLN A 172 -11.52 -0.66 23.96
CA GLN A 172 -11.69 -0.99 25.38
C GLN A 172 -10.74 -0.17 26.27
N ILE A 173 -9.49 -0.01 25.86
CA ILE A 173 -8.53 0.83 26.58
C ILE A 173 -8.99 2.29 26.61
N PHE A 174 -9.50 2.79 25.48
CA PHE A 174 -10.05 4.13 25.43
C PHE A 174 -11.26 4.31 26.35
N LYS A 175 -12.22 3.37 26.34
CA LYS A 175 -13.38 3.36 27.25
C LYS A 175 -12.95 3.42 28.72
N ASN A 176 -11.97 2.61 29.09
CA ASN A 176 -11.45 2.60 30.46
C ASN A 176 -10.85 3.97 30.83
N SER A 177 -10.18 4.65 29.88
CA SER A 177 -9.57 5.97 30.13
C SER A 177 -10.60 7.09 30.34
N ILE A 178 -11.80 6.96 29.78
CA ILE A 178 -12.91 7.92 29.96
C ILE A 178 -13.87 7.50 31.09
N GLN A 179 -13.57 6.41 31.80
CA GLN A 179 -14.36 5.88 32.92
C GLN A 179 -15.83 5.55 32.57
N VAL A 180 -16.09 5.13 31.33
CA VAL A 180 -17.43 4.67 30.91
C VAL A 180 -17.56 3.15 31.03
N THR A 181 -18.80 2.67 31.13
CA THR A 181 -19.11 1.25 31.16
C THR A 181 -18.60 0.55 29.89
N TYR A 182 -18.05 -0.66 30.04
CA TYR A 182 -17.54 -1.45 28.92
C TYR A 182 -18.60 -1.76 27.85
N THR A 183 -19.88 -1.77 28.26
CA THR A 183 -21.06 -2.05 27.41
C THR A 183 -21.42 -0.92 26.45
N ILE A 184 -20.85 0.29 26.61
CA ILE A 184 -21.15 1.39 25.70
C ILE A 184 -20.82 0.99 24.25
N SER A 185 -21.68 1.34 23.30
CA SER A 185 -21.42 1.01 21.89
C SER A 185 -20.16 1.74 21.40
N ASN A 186 -19.34 1.05 20.60
CA ASN A 186 -18.18 1.68 19.93
C ASN A 186 -18.62 2.82 18.99
N SER A 187 -19.87 2.83 18.53
CA SER A 187 -20.42 3.93 17.72
C SER A 187 -20.42 5.27 18.48
N ALA A 188 -20.64 5.27 19.80
CA ALA A 188 -20.66 6.49 20.60
C ALA A 188 -19.29 7.20 20.62
N ILE A 189 -18.21 6.44 20.65
CA ILE A 189 -16.83 6.96 20.67
C ILE A 189 -16.39 7.42 19.27
N ARG A 190 -16.93 6.78 18.23
CA ARG A 190 -16.68 7.11 16.83
C ARG A 190 -17.42 8.36 16.37
N TYR A 191 -18.47 8.76 17.08
CA TYR A 191 -19.25 9.93 16.72
C TYR A 191 -18.36 11.19 16.69
N SER A 192 -18.46 11.95 15.59
CA SER A 192 -17.61 13.11 15.30
C SER A 192 -17.79 14.23 16.32
N GLY A 193 -18.98 14.37 16.91
CA GLY A 193 -19.26 15.38 17.94
C GLY A 193 -18.73 15.06 19.34
N ILE A 194 -18.09 13.90 19.56
CA ILE A 194 -17.52 13.54 20.87
C ILE A 194 -16.00 13.35 20.75
N TYR A 195 -15.56 12.18 20.30
CA TYR A 195 -14.13 11.85 20.19
C TYR A 195 -13.68 11.60 18.76
N ASN A 196 -14.58 11.34 17.80
CA ASN A 196 -14.22 11.08 16.41
C ASN A 196 -13.14 9.98 16.23
N LEU A 197 -13.17 8.94 17.06
CA LEU A 197 -12.14 7.90 17.02
C LEU A 197 -12.33 7.00 15.79
N LYS A 198 -11.55 7.21 14.73
CA LYS A 198 -11.67 6.44 13.49
C LYS A 198 -11.48 4.94 13.71
N SER A 199 -12.22 4.15 12.94
CA SER A 199 -12.06 2.70 12.83
C SER A 199 -10.99 2.35 11.81
N ILE A 200 -10.37 1.17 11.97
CA ILE A 200 -9.40 0.64 10.99
C ILE A 200 -10.04 0.49 9.60
N SER A 201 -11.33 0.13 9.52
CA SER A 201 -12.06 0.04 8.25
C SER A 201 -12.24 1.39 7.57
N GLU A 202 -12.51 2.45 8.32
CA GLU A 202 -12.61 3.81 7.77
C GLU A 202 -11.25 4.25 7.24
N LEU A 203 -10.17 4.06 8.02
CA LEU A 203 -8.81 4.37 7.58
C LEU A 203 -8.43 3.63 6.29
N GLN A 204 -8.78 2.34 6.19
CA GLN A 204 -8.55 1.57 4.96
C GLN A 204 -9.27 2.16 3.76
N ASN A 205 -10.55 2.52 3.93
CA ASN A 205 -11.34 3.06 2.85
C ASN A 205 -10.81 4.43 2.42
N GLU A 206 -10.53 5.31 3.38
CA GLU A 206 -9.92 6.61 3.13
C GLU A 206 -8.60 6.47 2.35
N LEU A 207 -7.69 5.59 2.80
CA LEU A 207 -6.44 5.32 2.10
C LEU A 207 -6.62 4.85 0.66
N GLN A 208 -7.54 3.91 0.42
CA GLN A 208 -7.75 3.37 -0.93
C GLN A 208 -8.41 4.39 -1.85
N ILE A 209 -9.36 5.17 -1.33
CA ILE A 209 -10.03 6.25 -2.06
C ILE A 209 -9.01 7.35 -2.39
N ASN A 210 -8.24 7.81 -1.41
CA ASN A 210 -7.21 8.83 -1.61
C ASN A 210 -6.16 8.38 -2.61
N GLY A 211 -5.69 7.13 -2.51
CA GLY A 211 -4.74 6.55 -3.45
C GLY A 211 -5.31 6.41 -4.87
N LEU A 212 -6.60 6.09 -5.02
CA LEU A 212 -7.26 6.07 -6.32
C LEU A 212 -7.36 7.48 -6.91
N ILE A 213 -7.81 8.46 -6.14
CA ILE A 213 -7.94 9.85 -6.56
C ILE A 213 -6.58 10.41 -7.01
N HIS A 214 -5.53 10.20 -6.21
CA HIS A 214 -4.19 10.66 -6.58
C HIS A 214 -3.72 10.05 -7.90
N ARG A 215 -4.04 8.78 -8.18
CA ARG A 215 -3.68 8.14 -9.45
C ARG A 215 -4.50 8.67 -10.63
N LEU A 216 -5.76 9.01 -10.41
CA LEU A 216 -6.64 9.58 -11.43
C LEU A 216 -6.33 11.04 -11.74
N ASN A 217 -5.84 11.79 -10.75
CA ASN A 217 -5.40 13.18 -10.91
C ASN A 217 -3.95 13.31 -11.39
N ASP A 218 -3.22 12.20 -11.55
CA ASP A 218 -1.86 12.26 -12.13
C ASP A 218 -1.95 12.69 -13.60
N THR A 219 -0.95 13.40 -14.10
CA THR A 219 -0.87 13.80 -15.52
C THR A 219 0.17 13.00 -16.29
N GLY A 220 0.90 12.11 -15.61
CA GLY A 220 1.90 11.24 -16.19
C GLY A 220 1.41 9.80 -16.27
N SER A 221 2.30 8.90 -16.71
CA SER A 221 2.01 7.47 -17.00
C SER A 221 1.20 6.67 -15.95
N VAL A 222 1.08 7.13 -14.70
CA VAL A 222 0.26 6.47 -13.67
C VAL A 222 -1.23 6.60 -13.98
N ASP A 223 -1.64 7.73 -14.57
CA ASP A 223 -3.02 7.99 -15.00
C ASP A 223 -3.46 6.95 -16.04
N THR A 224 -2.64 6.75 -17.05
CA THR A 224 -2.86 5.93 -18.22
C THR A 224 -2.80 4.47 -17.80
N SER A 225 -1.85 4.10 -16.94
CA SER A 225 -1.80 2.76 -16.37
C SER A 225 -3.05 2.45 -15.52
N THR A 226 -3.56 3.43 -14.76
CA THR A 226 -4.77 3.25 -13.96
C THR A 226 -6.00 3.10 -14.85
N PHE A 227 -6.08 3.92 -15.91
CA PHE A 227 -7.11 3.82 -16.95
C PHE A 227 -7.13 2.45 -17.62
N ILE A 228 -5.97 1.93 -18.01
CA ILE A 228 -5.83 0.61 -18.63
C ILE A 228 -6.41 -0.46 -17.70
N HIS A 229 -6.01 -0.46 -16.42
CA HIS A 229 -6.55 -1.42 -15.45
C HIS A 229 -8.07 -1.30 -15.26
N LEU A 230 -8.61 -0.08 -15.22
CA LEU A 230 -10.06 0.13 -15.11
C LEU A 230 -10.79 -0.42 -16.35
N LYS A 231 -10.23 -0.24 -17.55
CA LYS A 231 -10.78 -0.83 -18.77
C LYS A 231 -10.70 -2.35 -18.78
N ASP A 232 -9.56 -2.92 -18.39
CA ASP A 232 -9.42 -4.38 -18.31
C ASP A 232 -10.42 -4.98 -17.31
N LEU A 233 -10.67 -4.30 -16.19
CA LEU A 233 -11.71 -4.70 -15.23
C LEU A 233 -13.11 -4.59 -15.82
N GLN A 234 -13.41 -3.52 -16.56
CA GLN A 234 -14.70 -3.33 -17.22
C GLN A 234 -14.99 -4.50 -18.18
N LEU A 235 -13.98 -4.87 -18.98
CA LEU A 235 -14.05 -6.00 -19.91
C LEU A 235 -14.20 -7.34 -19.19
N ALA A 236 -13.46 -7.55 -18.09
CA ALA A 236 -13.56 -8.77 -17.30
C ALA A 236 -14.95 -8.95 -16.67
N ASN A 237 -15.60 -7.84 -16.29
CA ASN A 237 -16.95 -7.83 -15.71
C ASN A 237 -18.07 -7.77 -16.78
N TRP A 238 -17.74 -7.67 -18.07
CA TRP A 238 -18.70 -7.54 -19.16
C TRP A 238 -19.63 -6.32 -19.02
N GLU A 239 -19.12 -5.22 -18.45
CA GLU A 239 -19.90 -4.00 -18.24
C GLU A 239 -19.90 -3.11 -19.49
N SER A 240 -21.09 -2.70 -19.94
CA SER A 240 -21.25 -1.83 -21.12
C SER A 240 -20.85 -0.37 -20.85
N THR A 241 -20.86 0.06 -19.58
CA THR A 241 -20.53 1.41 -19.13
C THR A 241 -19.29 1.39 -18.24
N ASN A 242 -18.67 2.56 -18.06
CA ASN A 242 -17.49 2.68 -17.21
C ASN A 242 -17.84 2.33 -15.75
N ILE A 243 -17.02 1.49 -15.12
CA ILE A 243 -17.16 1.05 -13.71
C ILE A 243 -17.33 2.24 -12.76
N LEU A 244 -16.68 3.38 -13.05
CA LEU A 244 -16.79 4.58 -12.24
C LEU A 244 -18.15 5.26 -12.41
N THR A 245 -18.71 5.27 -13.62
CA THR A 245 -20.00 5.92 -13.93
C THR A 245 -21.22 5.05 -13.64
N ASN A 246 -21.03 3.74 -13.49
CA ASN A 246 -22.12 2.80 -13.27
C ASN A 246 -22.50 2.80 -11.77
N ASN A 247 -23.80 2.89 -11.45
CA ASN A 247 -24.38 2.68 -10.12
C ASN A 247 -23.98 3.66 -8.99
N ASN A 248 -24.09 4.99 -9.17
CA ASN A 248 -23.88 5.99 -8.10
C ASN A 248 -22.50 5.93 -7.41
N LEU A 249 -21.56 5.13 -7.91
CA LEU A 249 -20.23 4.97 -7.32
C LEU A 249 -19.42 6.26 -7.45
N PHE A 250 -19.51 6.94 -8.60
CA PHE A 250 -18.92 8.26 -8.79
C PHE A 250 -19.45 9.27 -7.79
N ASP A 251 -20.78 9.30 -7.57
CA ASP A 251 -21.40 10.21 -6.60
C ASP A 251 -20.99 9.87 -5.16
N GLN A 252 -20.87 8.58 -4.83
CA GLN A 252 -20.34 8.15 -3.53
C GLN A 252 -18.87 8.54 -3.35
N ILE A 253 -18.06 8.40 -4.40
CA ILE A 253 -16.66 8.84 -4.41
C ILE A 253 -16.60 10.36 -4.24
N LEU A 254 -17.36 11.13 -5.02
CA LEU A 254 -17.45 12.59 -4.93
C LEU A 254 -17.92 13.07 -3.55
N ASN A 255 -18.96 12.44 -2.99
CA ASN A 255 -19.43 12.76 -1.64
C ASN A 255 -18.34 12.48 -0.58
N THR A 256 -17.57 11.39 -0.77
CA THR A 256 -16.46 11.05 0.12
C THR A 256 -15.28 12.02 -0.08
N VAL A 257 -14.97 12.41 -1.32
CA VAL A 257 -13.96 13.41 -1.70
C VAL A 257 -14.28 14.75 -1.04
N HIS A 258 -15.53 15.20 -1.13
CA HIS A 258 -16.00 16.43 -0.49
C HIS A 258 -15.92 16.33 1.04
N SER A 259 -16.25 15.18 1.64
CA SER A 259 -16.10 14.98 3.10
C SER A 259 -14.65 14.93 3.58
N LEU A 260 -13.71 14.62 2.68
CA LEU A 260 -12.27 14.52 2.95
C LEU A 260 -11.50 15.80 2.53
N GLU A 261 -12.20 16.83 2.04
CA GLU A 261 -11.62 18.10 1.54
C GLU A 261 -10.60 17.91 0.40
N ILE A 262 -10.73 16.85 -0.40
CA ILE A 262 -9.79 16.56 -1.50
C ILE A 262 -10.26 17.25 -2.78
N ASN A 263 -9.36 17.96 -3.46
CA ASN A 263 -9.68 18.62 -4.72
C ASN A 263 -9.58 17.61 -5.88
N PHE A 264 -10.72 17.26 -6.48
CA PHE A 264 -10.76 16.37 -7.64
C PHE A 264 -10.72 17.20 -8.92
N GLN A 265 -9.55 17.27 -9.56
CA GLN A 265 -9.40 17.92 -10.85
C GLN A 265 -9.54 16.87 -11.95
N SER A 266 -10.76 16.69 -12.46
CA SER A 266 -10.97 15.87 -13.64
C SER A 266 -11.48 16.72 -14.79
N PRO A 267 -10.61 17.11 -15.74
CA PRO A 267 -11.08 17.58 -17.03
C PRO A 267 -11.59 16.45 -17.93
N CYS A 268 -11.39 15.16 -17.59
CA CYS A 268 -11.38 14.15 -18.65
C CYS A 268 -12.09 12.81 -18.37
N ILE A 269 -12.80 12.61 -17.26
CA ILE A 269 -13.52 11.31 -17.08
C ILE A 269 -14.67 11.12 -18.08
N GLN A 270 -15.29 12.19 -18.57
CA GLN A 270 -16.40 12.10 -19.53
C GLN A 270 -15.94 12.01 -20.99
N GLU A 271 -14.83 12.67 -21.37
CA GLU A 271 -14.29 12.64 -22.74
C GLU A 271 -13.47 11.37 -23.05
N LEU A 272 -12.89 10.73 -22.02
CA LEU A 272 -11.98 9.58 -22.19
C LEU A 272 -12.65 8.25 -22.55
N PHE A 273 -13.99 8.20 -22.69
CA PHE A 273 -14.75 6.94 -22.76
C PHE A 273 -15.89 6.90 -23.78
N GLN A 274 -15.93 7.85 -24.73
CA GLN A 274 -16.75 7.72 -25.95
C GLN A 274 -16.15 6.74 -26.95
#